data_AF-A0A3B9YT19-F1
#
_entry.id   AF-A0A3B9YT19-F1
#
_cell.length_a   1.000
_cell.length_b   1.000
_cell.length_c   1.000
_cell.angle_alpha   90.00
_cell.angle_beta   90.00
_cell.angle_gamma   90.00
#
_symmetry.space_group_name_H-M   'P 1'
#
loop_
_entity.id
_entity.type
_entity.pdbx_description
1 polymer ?
#
loop_
_entity_poly.entity_id
_entity_poly.type
_entity_poly.pdbx_seq_one_letter_code
_entity_poly.pdbx_strand_id
1 'polypeptide(L)'
;MFRHFLCDPVPGRVMRNDAPGVHEWAARMWNLSPVKVAAMTPVTELPRHLEPLLALIARDYLPYLEANARAFAAGDKMVASHIGGAPITEPVKPYRVWCRDRLHTAFMALTPEDRERVTALCPPGALMQLAKASSKPVASLIPALPIKGRVAAKTADSWWRQG
;
A
#
# COMPACT_ATOMS: atom_id res chain seq x y z
N MET A 1 8.77 8.11 -8.99
CA MET A 1 9.33 8.97 -7.93
C MET A 1 10.84 8.83 -7.81
N PHE A 2 11.41 7.61 -7.71
CA PHE A 2 12.86 7.41 -7.56
C PHE A 2 13.74 7.98 -8.70
N ARG A 3 13.30 7.91 -9.97
CA ARG A 3 14.01 8.54 -11.10
C ARG A 3 14.16 10.06 -10.97
N HIS A 4 13.15 10.74 -10.42
CA HIS A 4 13.19 12.19 -10.27
C HIS A 4 14.35 12.61 -9.36
N PHE A 5 14.47 11.97 -8.19
CA PHE A 5 15.57 12.22 -7.25
C PHE A 5 16.94 11.78 -7.80
N LEU A 6 17.00 10.71 -8.59
CA LEU A 6 18.24 10.26 -9.21
C LEU A 6 18.77 11.27 -10.25
N CYS A 7 17.88 11.89 -11.01
CA CYS A 7 18.21 12.84 -12.08
C CYS A 7 18.34 14.29 -11.61
N ASP A 8 17.73 14.65 -10.47
CA ASP A 8 17.84 16.00 -9.93
C ASP A 8 19.28 16.28 -9.43
N PRO A 9 19.87 17.45 -9.76
CA PRO A 9 21.23 17.79 -9.36
C PRO A 9 21.52 17.65 -7.87
N VAL A 10 20.57 18.03 -7.00
CA VAL A 10 20.82 18.10 -5.56
C VAL A 10 20.77 16.72 -4.89
N PRO A 11 19.65 15.98 -4.89
CA PRO A 11 19.59 14.65 -4.30
C PRO A 11 20.42 13.65 -5.12
N GLY A 12 20.56 13.81 -6.43
CA GLY A 12 21.44 12.97 -7.24
C GLY A 12 22.91 13.08 -6.83
N ARG A 13 23.37 14.28 -6.44
CA ARG A 13 24.72 14.46 -5.87
C ARG A 13 24.87 13.77 -4.51
N VAL A 14 23.89 13.93 -3.61
CA VAL A 14 23.90 13.25 -2.30
C VAL A 14 23.94 11.73 -2.48
N MET A 15 23.12 11.18 -3.38
CA MET A 15 23.12 9.74 -3.66
C MET A 15 24.46 9.25 -4.22
N ARG A 16 25.14 10.02 -5.07
CA ARG A 16 26.46 9.65 -5.62
C ARG A 16 27.58 9.73 -4.59
N ASN A 17 27.56 10.76 -3.75
CA ASN A 17 28.67 11.05 -2.84
C ASN A 17 28.53 10.35 -1.49
N ASP A 18 27.31 10.35 -0.93
CA ASP A 18 27.06 9.99 0.47
C ASP A 18 26.27 8.68 0.61
N ALA A 19 25.48 8.30 -0.40
CA ALA A 19 24.62 7.12 -0.36
C ALA A 19 24.68 6.25 -1.64
N PRO A 20 25.88 5.78 -2.06
CA PRO A 20 26.06 5.08 -3.34
C PRO A 20 25.21 3.80 -3.47
N GLY A 21 24.93 3.10 -2.36
CA GLY A 21 24.02 1.94 -2.38
C GLY A 21 22.59 2.29 -2.75
N VAL A 22 22.11 3.49 -2.40
CA VAL A 22 20.78 3.99 -2.79
C VAL A 22 20.78 4.38 -4.27
N HIS A 23 21.88 4.96 -4.77
CA HIS A 23 22.06 5.25 -6.19
C HIS A 23 22.01 3.97 -7.03
N GLU A 24 22.77 2.94 -6.65
CA GLU A 24 22.77 1.64 -7.30
C GLU A 24 21.38 0.99 -7.25
N TRP A 25 20.73 1.00 -6.10
CA TRP A 25 19.37 0.50 -5.97
C TRP A 25 18.39 1.19 -6.92
N ALA A 26 18.41 2.52 -7.01
CA ALA A 26 17.54 3.26 -7.93
C ALA A 26 17.79 2.89 -9.40
N ALA A 27 19.06 2.73 -9.79
CA ALA A 27 19.45 2.28 -11.12
C ALA A 27 18.98 0.85 -11.41
N ARG A 28 19.12 -0.08 -10.44
CA ARG A 28 18.62 -1.46 -10.56
C ARG A 28 17.11 -1.49 -10.74
N MET A 29 16.36 -0.76 -9.91
CA MET A 29 14.91 -0.64 -10.03
C MET A 29 14.49 -0.07 -11.39
N TRP A 30 15.24 0.88 -11.93
CA TRP A 30 15.01 1.44 -13.27
C TRP A 30 15.26 0.42 -14.39
N ASN A 31 16.23 -0.47 -14.21
CA ASN A 31 16.63 -1.47 -15.21
C ASN A 31 15.79 -2.77 -15.15
N LEU A 32 14.79 -2.84 -14.27
CA LEU A 32 13.87 -3.98 -14.19
C LEU A 32 12.95 -4.04 -15.41
N SER A 33 12.68 -5.25 -15.88
CA SER A 33 11.67 -5.53 -16.91
C SER A 33 10.90 -6.80 -16.53
N PRO A 34 9.68 -7.02 -17.06
CA PRO A 34 8.92 -8.23 -16.76
C PRO A 34 9.70 -9.52 -17.04
N VAL A 35 10.48 -9.55 -18.13
CA VAL A 35 11.33 -10.70 -18.50
C VAL A 35 12.41 -10.94 -17.45
N LYS A 36 13.10 -9.89 -16.99
CA LYS A 36 14.12 -10.01 -15.95
C LYS A 36 13.52 -10.46 -14.63
N VAL A 37 12.37 -9.90 -14.24
CA VAL A 37 11.68 -10.26 -13.00
C VAL A 37 11.21 -11.72 -13.02
N ALA A 38 10.67 -12.20 -14.14
CA ALA A 38 10.24 -13.59 -14.28
C ALA A 38 11.41 -14.59 -14.17
N ALA A 39 12.64 -14.17 -14.50
CA ALA A 39 13.84 -14.98 -14.36
C ALA A 39 14.47 -14.92 -12.96
N MET A 40 13.99 -14.05 -12.06
CA MET A 40 14.50 -13.95 -10.70
C MET A 40 13.94 -15.07 -9.82
N THR A 41 14.75 -15.52 -8.85
CA THR A 41 14.27 -16.41 -7.80
C THR A 41 13.13 -15.74 -7.03
N PRO A 42 11.95 -16.38 -6.92
CA PRO A 42 10.85 -15.83 -6.13
C PRO A 42 11.27 -15.64 -4.67
N VAL A 43 10.84 -14.52 -4.09
CA VAL A 43 11.01 -14.29 -2.65
C VAL A 43 10.01 -15.18 -1.92
N THR A 44 10.51 -16.18 -1.19
CA THR A 44 9.68 -17.14 -0.44
C THR A 44 9.57 -16.80 1.05
N GLU A 45 10.42 -15.90 1.54
CA GLU A 45 10.45 -15.47 2.92
C GLU A 45 10.53 -13.94 3.00
N LEU A 46 9.89 -13.38 4.02
CA LEU A 46 10.00 -11.96 4.30
C LEU A 46 11.36 -11.69 4.97
N PRO A 47 12.22 -10.83 4.41
CA PRO A 47 13.45 -10.42 5.08
C PRO A 47 13.13 -9.74 6.41
N ARG A 48 13.79 -10.15 7.51
CA ARG A 48 13.60 -9.59 8.87
C ARG A 48 13.69 -8.06 8.92
N HIS A 49 14.50 -7.46 8.06
CA HIS A 49 14.64 -6.01 7.97
C HIS A 49 13.37 -5.27 7.52
N LEU A 50 12.35 -5.97 7.01
CA LEU A 50 11.05 -5.40 6.66
C LEU A 50 10.02 -5.47 7.80
N GLU A 51 10.32 -6.17 8.89
CA GLU A 51 9.42 -6.22 10.07
C GLU A 51 9.09 -4.82 10.62
N PRO A 52 10.03 -3.86 10.75
CA PRO A 52 9.69 -2.51 11.20
C PRO A 52 8.72 -1.78 10.26
N LEU A 53 8.78 -2.07 8.96
CA LEU A 53 7.86 -1.49 7.98
C LEU A 53 6.45 -2.08 8.16
N LEU A 54 6.34 -3.39 8.38
CA LEU A 54 5.06 -4.03 8.70
C LEU A 54 4.47 -3.51 10.00
N ALA A 55 5.30 -3.34 11.04
CA ALA A 55 4.88 -2.75 12.30
C ALA A 55 4.33 -1.32 12.10
N LEU A 56 4.98 -0.50 11.26
CA LEU A 56 4.49 0.84 10.92
C LEU A 56 3.15 0.81 10.17
N ILE A 57 3.00 -0.08 9.18
CA ILE A 57 1.74 -0.27 8.46
C ILE A 57 0.63 -0.69 9.42
N ALA A 58 0.91 -1.65 10.29
CA ALA A 58 -0.02 -2.18 11.26
C ALA A 58 -0.42 -1.13 12.32
N ARG A 59 0.53 -0.31 12.78
CA ARG A 59 0.31 0.73 13.78
C ARG A 59 -0.46 1.93 13.24
N ASP A 60 -0.08 2.45 12.08
CA ASP A 60 -0.58 3.75 11.61
C ASP A 60 -1.54 3.61 10.43
N TYR A 61 -1.16 2.82 9.42
CA TYR A 61 -1.87 2.80 8.15
C TYR A 61 -3.16 1.99 8.20
N LEU A 62 -3.17 0.81 8.83
CA LEU A 62 -4.38 0.01 8.98
C LEU A 62 -5.47 0.73 9.80
N PRO A 63 -5.18 1.34 10.97
CA PRO A 63 -6.18 2.13 11.69
C PRO A 63 -6.68 3.32 10.91
N TYR A 64 -5.82 4.01 10.15
CA TYR A 64 -6.22 5.08 9.25
C TYR A 64 -7.20 4.60 8.17
N LEU A 65 -6.94 3.45 7.52
CA LEU A 65 -7.82 2.86 6.52
C LEU A 65 -9.19 2.48 7.12
N GLU A 66 -9.19 1.93 8.32
CA GLU A 66 -10.41 1.56 9.05
C GLU A 66 -11.23 2.80 9.45
N ALA A 67 -10.57 3.86 9.93
CA ALA A 67 -11.22 5.14 10.22
C ALA A 67 -11.85 5.73 8.95
N ASN A 68 -11.17 5.65 7.81
CA ASN A 68 -11.70 6.11 6.52
C ASN A 68 -12.95 5.31 6.10
N ALA A 69 -12.93 3.98 6.27
CA ALA A 69 -14.09 3.13 5.98
C ALA A 69 -15.30 3.44 6.87
N ARG A 70 -15.08 3.70 8.16
CA ARG A 70 -16.16 4.10 9.10
C ARG A 70 -16.75 5.46 8.74
N ALA A 71 -15.90 6.46 8.52
CA ALA A 71 -16.32 7.81 8.13
C ALA A 71 -17.08 7.79 6.79
N PHE A 72 -16.62 6.98 5.82
CA PHE A 72 -17.31 6.80 4.54
C PHE A 72 -18.70 6.16 4.69
N ALA A 73 -18.81 5.14 5.55
CA ALA A 73 -20.09 4.51 5.85
C ALA A 73 -21.07 5.48 6.55
N ALA A 74 -20.57 6.34 7.43
CA ALA A 74 -21.34 7.38 8.11
C ALA A 74 -21.73 8.57 7.20
N GLY A 75 -21.07 8.73 6.05
CA GLY A 75 -21.29 9.87 5.16
C GLY A 75 -20.52 11.13 5.58
N ASP A 76 -19.50 10.99 6.43
CA ASP A 76 -18.67 12.09 6.88
C ASP A 76 -17.81 12.64 5.74
N LYS A 77 -17.48 13.94 5.82
CA LYS A 77 -16.62 14.61 4.84
C LYS A 77 -15.13 14.47 5.16
N MET A 78 -14.80 14.35 6.45
CA MET A 78 -13.44 14.33 6.96
C MET A 78 -13.24 13.11 7.85
N VAL A 79 -12.03 12.56 7.86
CA VAL A 79 -11.58 11.54 8.79
C VAL A 79 -10.45 12.10 9.65
N ALA A 80 -10.53 11.88 10.96
CA ALA A 80 -9.44 12.13 11.89
C ALA A 80 -8.70 10.83 12.19
N SER A 81 -7.37 10.88 12.23
CA SER A 81 -6.53 9.74 12.58
C SER A 81 -5.21 10.20 13.21
N HIS A 82 -4.34 9.27 13.57
CA HIS A 82 -3.01 9.55 14.08
C HIS A 82 -1.98 8.75 13.28
N ILE A 83 -0.91 9.41 12.82
CA ILE A 83 0.22 8.76 12.14
C ILE A 83 1.48 9.16 12.88
N GLY A 84 2.22 8.18 13.41
CA GLY A 84 3.43 8.46 14.19
C GLY A 84 3.17 9.34 15.41
N GLY A 85 1.97 9.27 15.99
CA GLY A 85 1.54 10.09 17.14
C GLY A 85 1.06 11.51 16.79
N ALA A 86 1.23 11.96 15.55
CA ALA A 86 0.71 13.25 15.12
C ALA A 86 -0.76 13.13 14.69
N PRO A 87 -1.66 14.02 15.15
CA PRO A 87 -3.03 14.04 14.69
C PRO A 87 -3.07 14.51 13.23
N ILE A 88 -3.86 13.81 12.42
CA ILE A 88 -4.12 14.17 11.03
C ILE A 88 -5.62 14.28 10.80
N THR A 89 -6.02 15.20 9.94
CA THR A 89 -7.39 15.30 9.45
C THR A 89 -7.35 15.52 7.95
N GLU A 90 -8.07 14.68 7.22
CA GLU A 90 -8.10 14.72 5.76
C GLU A 90 -9.49 14.34 5.23
N PRO A 91 -9.79 14.66 3.96
CA PRO A 91 -11.06 14.26 3.38
C PRO A 91 -11.21 12.74 3.32
N VAL A 92 -12.43 12.25 3.53
CA VAL A 92 -12.76 10.84 3.32
C VAL A 92 -12.58 10.49 1.85
N LYS A 93 -11.92 9.37 1.56
CA LYS A 93 -11.58 8.95 0.19
C LYS A 93 -12.12 7.55 -0.10
N PRO A 94 -13.06 7.39 -1.04
CA PRO A 94 -13.60 6.07 -1.40
C PRO A 94 -12.50 5.08 -1.84
N TYR A 95 -11.42 5.58 -2.45
CA TYR A 95 -10.26 4.76 -2.80
C TYR A 95 -9.63 4.06 -1.57
N ARG A 96 -9.61 4.72 -0.40
CA ARG A 96 -9.05 4.13 0.82
C ARG A 96 -9.91 2.99 1.35
N VAL A 97 -11.24 3.12 1.23
CA VAL A 97 -12.18 2.05 1.55
C VAL A 97 -11.95 0.85 0.63
N TRP A 98 -11.80 1.09 -0.67
CA TRP A 98 -11.47 0.05 -1.64
C TRP A 98 -10.15 -0.66 -1.31
N CYS A 99 -9.08 0.08 -0.99
CA CYS A 99 -7.80 -0.50 -0.57
C CYS A 99 -7.94 -1.41 0.67
N ARG A 100 -8.68 -0.93 1.67
CA ARG A 100 -8.95 -1.67 2.91
C ARG A 100 -9.68 -2.98 2.64
N ASP A 101 -10.69 -2.96 1.77
CA ASP A 101 -11.45 -4.17 1.43
C ASP A 101 -10.61 -5.16 0.62
N ARG A 102 -9.64 -4.70 -0.17
CA ARG A 102 -8.65 -5.59 -0.79
C ARG A 102 -7.75 -6.27 0.21
N LEU A 103 -7.31 -5.57 1.25
CA LEU A 103 -6.55 -6.18 2.35
C LEU A 103 -7.40 -7.21 3.10
N HIS A 104 -8.67 -6.90 3.38
CA HIS A 104 -9.61 -7.86 3.98
C HIS A 104 -9.77 -9.12 3.11
N THR A 105 -10.05 -8.97 1.82
CA THR A 105 -10.20 -10.12 0.91
C THR A 105 -8.92 -10.96 0.85
N ALA A 106 -7.75 -10.32 0.70
CA ALA A 106 -6.48 -11.02 0.64
C ALA A 106 -6.19 -11.77 1.96
N PHE A 107 -6.43 -11.13 3.11
CA PHE A 107 -6.24 -11.74 4.43
C PHE A 107 -7.21 -12.91 4.68
N MET A 108 -8.46 -12.81 4.22
CA MET A 108 -9.43 -13.90 4.34
C MET A 108 -9.13 -15.09 3.42
N ALA A 109 -8.46 -14.85 2.28
CA ALA A 109 -8.05 -15.88 1.34
C ALA A 109 -6.81 -16.66 1.78
N LEU A 110 -6.10 -16.21 2.82
CA LEU A 110 -4.94 -16.94 3.37
C LEU A 110 -5.38 -18.26 4.01
N THR A 111 -4.51 -19.27 3.92
CA THR A 111 -4.64 -20.48 4.73
C THR A 111 -4.58 -20.14 6.22
N PRO A 112 -5.08 -20.99 7.13
CA PRO A 112 -4.94 -20.76 8.58
C PRO A 112 -3.47 -20.55 8.99
N GLU A 113 -2.55 -21.37 8.47
CA GLU A 113 -1.12 -21.29 8.75
C GLU A 113 -0.51 -19.95 8.27
N ASP A 114 -0.78 -19.55 7.02
CA ASP A 114 -0.25 -18.28 6.50
C ASP A 114 -0.81 -17.07 7.25
N ARG A 115 -2.08 -17.16 7.67
CA ARG A 115 -2.74 -16.10 8.45
C ARG A 115 -2.11 -15.94 9.83
N GLU A 116 -1.77 -17.05 10.49
CA GLU A 116 -1.03 -17.05 11.75
C GLU A 116 0.36 -16.44 11.56
N ARG A 117 1.09 -16.86 10.51
CA ARG A 117 2.42 -16.31 10.18
C ARG A 117 2.37 -14.80 9.98
N VAL A 118 1.43 -14.29 9.18
CA VAL A 118 1.31 -12.84 8.94
C VAL A 118 0.88 -12.10 10.20
N THR A 119 0.01 -12.69 11.02
CA THR A 119 -0.41 -12.10 12.30
C THR A 119 0.76 -11.97 13.27
N ALA A 120 1.65 -12.97 13.32
CA ALA A 120 2.84 -12.95 14.18
C ALA A 120 3.87 -11.86 13.80
N LEU A 121 3.83 -11.37 12.55
CA LEU A 121 4.71 -10.29 12.08
C LEU A 121 4.20 -8.89 12.48
N CYS A 122 3.00 -8.78 13.03
CA CYS A 122 2.37 -7.52 13.39
C CYS A 122 2.17 -7.43 14.91
N PRO A 123 2.04 -6.22 15.47
CA PRO A 123 1.63 -6.05 16.85
C PRO A 123 0.32 -6.79 17.15
N PRO A 124 0.16 -7.37 18.36
CA PRO A 124 -1.03 -8.11 18.73
C PRO A 124 -2.32 -7.32 18.44
N GLY A 125 -3.28 -7.98 17.79
CA GLY A 125 -4.58 -7.40 17.46
C GLY A 125 -4.60 -6.45 16.26
N ALA A 126 -3.45 -6.06 15.68
CA ALA A 126 -3.42 -5.06 14.61
C ALA A 126 -4.19 -5.48 13.34
N LEU A 127 -4.23 -6.78 13.05
CA LEU A 127 -4.95 -7.32 11.89
C LEU A 127 -6.41 -7.69 12.17
N MET A 128 -6.89 -7.62 13.43
CA MET A 128 -8.26 -8.02 13.77
C MET A 128 -9.32 -7.25 12.99
N GLN A 129 -9.05 -5.98 12.67
CA GLN A 129 -9.97 -5.16 11.87
C GLN A 129 -10.17 -5.75 10.47
N LEU A 130 -9.13 -6.34 9.87
CA LEU A 130 -9.20 -6.99 8.57
C LEU A 130 -10.00 -8.30 8.59
N ALA A 131 -10.41 -8.82 9.74
CA ALA A 131 -11.30 -9.99 9.78
C ALA A 131 -12.75 -9.65 9.39
N LYS A 132 -13.15 -8.37 9.54
CA LYS A 132 -14.49 -7.89 9.20
C LYS A 132 -14.45 -7.13 7.88
N ALA A 133 -15.45 -7.31 7.02
CA ALA A 133 -15.62 -6.47 5.82
C ALA A 133 -16.01 -5.03 6.20
N SER A 134 -15.73 -4.05 5.34
CA SER A 134 -16.31 -2.72 5.52
C SER A 134 -17.84 -2.79 5.45
N SER A 135 -18.53 -1.94 6.21
CA SER A 135 -20.01 -1.90 6.23
C SER A 135 -20.60 -1.32 4.95
N LYS A 136 -19.83 -0.50 4.23
CA LYS A 136 -20.23 0.14 2.98
C LYS A 136 -19.08 0.04 1.97
N PRO A 137 -18.99 -1.07 1.21
CA PRO A 137 -17.91 -1.25 0.24
C PRO A 137 -18.03 -0.26 -0.92
N VAL A 138 -16.90 0.01 -1.56
CA VAL A 138 -16.82 0.84 -2.78
C VAL A 138 -16.61 -0.07 -3.99
N ALA A 139 -17.45 0.10 -5.02
CA ALA A 139 -17.33 -0.66 -6.26
C ALA A 139 -15.96 -0.46 -6.92
N SER A 140 -15.33 -1.51 -7.44
CA SER A 140 -14.02 -1.39 -8.09
C SER A 140 -14.12 -0.68 -9.43
N LEU A 141 -13.38 0.41 -9.62
CA LEU A 141 -13.16 1.04 -10.94
C LEU A 141 -11.87 0.55 -11.61
N ILE A 142 -11.09 -0.28 -10.92
CA ILE A 142 -9.84 -0.85 -11.47
C ILE A 142 -10.17 -2.18 -12.16
N PRO A 143 -9.76 -2.38 -13.42
CA PRO A 143 -9.90 -3.65 -14.12
C PRO A 143 -9.16 -4.79 -13.42
N ALA A 144 -9.62 -6.03 -13.62
CA ALA A 144 -8.92 -7.20 -13.12
C ALA A 144 -7.49 -7.30 -13.72
N LEU A 145 -6.54 -7.69 -12.87
CA LEU A 145 -5.17 -7.98 -13.30
C LEU A 145 -5.09 -9.40 -13.94
N PRO A 146 -4.17 -9.63 -14.89
CA PRO A 146 -3.30 -8.64 -15.52
C PRO A 146 -4.10 -7.75 -16.47
N ILE A 147 -3.81 -6.45 -16.45
CA ILE A 147 -4.40 -5.50 -17.40
C ILE A 147 -3.91 -5.87 -18.80
N LYS A 148 -4.80 -6.37 -19.65
CA LYS A 148 -4.49 -6.72 -21.04
C LYS A 148 -4.79 -5.52 -21.94
N GLY A 149 -3.76 -5.05 -22.65
CA GLY A 149 -3.89 -3.97 -23.64
C GLY A 149 -4.04 -2.57 -23.05
N ARG A 150 -4.29 -1.59 -23.94
CA ARG A 150 -4.53 -0.20 -23.54
C ARG A 150 -5.95 -0.12 -22.95
N VAL A 151 -6.05 0.16 -21.66
CA VAL A 151 -7.35 0.32 -21.01
C VAL A 151 -8.00 1.58 -21.55
N ALA A 152 -9.11 1.43 -22.28
CA ALA A 152 -9.94 2.56 -22.72
C ALA A 152 -10.79 3.16 -21.58
N ALA A 153 -10.60 2.67 -20.35
CA ALA A 153 -11.35 3.15 -19.19
C ALA A 153 -10.90 4.56 -18.83
N LYS A 154 -11.90 5.39 -18.55
CA LYS A 154 -11.72 6.73 -18.00
C LYS A 154 -10.90 6.65 -16.71
N THR A 155 -9.90 7.53 -16.60
CA THR A 155 -9.06 7.61 -15.40
C THR A 155 -9.92 8.01 -14.21
N ALA A 156 -9.77 7.27 -13.10
CA ALA A 156 -10.39 7.61 -11.83
C ALA A 156 -9.41 8.34 -10.93
N ASP A 157 -9.83 9.44 -10.30
CA ASP A 157 -9.05 10.11 -9.26
C ASP A 157 -9.16 9.38 -7.90
N SER A 158 -8.47 9.87 -6.86
CA SER A 158 -8.56 9.28 -5.51
C SER A 158 -9.93 9.44 -4.84
N TRP A 159 -10.80 10.28 -5.40
CA TRP A 159 -12.20 10.40 -5.02
C TRP A 159 -13.09 9.40 -5.76
N TRP A 160 -12.50 8.56 -6.61
CA TRP A 160 -13.17 7.54 -7.39
C TRP A 160 -14.14 8.14 -8.43
N ARG A 161 -13.83 9.34 -8.92
CA ARG A 161 -14.58 10.01 -9.98
C ARG A 161 -13.91 9.74 -11.31
N GLN A 162 -14.68 9.32 -12.32
CA GLN A 162 -14.18 9.11 -13.67
C GLN A 162 -14.21 10.43 -14.46
N GLY A 163 -13.07 10.77 -15.07
CA GLY A 163 -12.95 11.89 -16.03
C GLY A 163 -13.63 11.63 -17.37
#